data_AF-A0A939W3V3-F1
#
_entry.id   AF-A0A939W3V3-F1
#
_cell.length_a   1.000
_cell.length_b   1.000
_cell.length_c   1.000
_cell.angle_alpha   90.00
_cell.angle_beta   90.00
_cell.angle_gamma   90.00
#
_symmetry.space_group_name_H-M   'P 1'
#
loop_
_entity.id
_entity.type
_entity.pdbx_description
1 polymer ?
#
loop_
_entity_poly.entity_id
_entity_poly.type
_entity_poly.pdbx_seq_one_letter_code
_entity_poly.pdbx_strand_id
1 'polypeptide(L)'
;MKKTSIIHRCPAWIKILIVPVVSVVFFNAPLVVSVVMLGMIFAVEFALKFTLREMFGDTRFVLYYAAILIFFRGKEVVPMLLRLFCMIQLASLIFKTSTSLQLREGFGKIELAVRNVFHLKKRTTVANALSLFVCFIPLVSKNWNQCKLAWKARGGKNFIKMYVVLLPVFFSVGMKQAYLTARAITAREASLPQN
;
A
#
# COMPACT_ATOMS: atom_id res chain seq x y z
N MET A 1 17.04 -11.83 2.71
CA MET A 1 17.70 -11.24 3.90
C MET A 1 16.95 -11.65 5.16
N LYS A 2 17.67 -11.86 6.27
CA LYS A 2 17.35 -12.74 7.41
C LYS A 2 15.98 -12.53 8.09
N LYS A 3 15.23 -13.64 8.22
CA LYS A 3 13.92 -13.80 8.92
C LYS A 3 14.08 -14.08 10.42
N THR A 4 14.77 -13.23 11.20
CA THR A 4 14.98 -13.51 12.64
C THR A 4 14.91 -12.26 13.51
N SER A 5 13.92 -11.41 13.31
CA SER A 5 13.64 -10.31 14.24
C SER A 5 12.17 -10.33 14.66
N ILE A 6 11.92 -10.16 15.96
CA ILE A 6 10.59 -10.22 16.61
C ILE A 6 9.60 -9.22 15.96
N ILE A 7 10.11 -8.17 15.32
CA ILE A 7 9.36 -7.17 14.56
C ILE A 7 8.68 -7.77 13.30
N HIS A 8 9.21 -8.87 12.74
CA HIS A 8 8.59 -9.59 11.61
C HIS A 8 7.40 -10.46 12.00
N ARG A 9 7.16 -10.73 13.30
CA ARG A 9 6.00 -11.51 13.77
C ARG A 9 4.74 -10.67 13.99
N CYS A 10 4.83 -9.34 13.93
CA CYS A 10 3.63 -8.53 14.12
C CYS A 10 2.73 -8.64 12.87
N PRO A 11 1.45 -9.04 13.03
CA PRO A 11 0.50 -9.15 11.93
C PRO A 11 0.40 -7.83 11.17
N ALA A 12 0.52 -7.87 9.85
CA ALA A 12 0.52 -6.68 9.02
C ALA A 12 -0.78 -5.85 9.14
N TRP A 13 -1.92 -6.50 9.37
CA TRP A 13 -3.20 -5.82 9.59
C TRP A 13 -3.20 -4.92 10.83
N ILE A 14 -2.52 -5.33 11.91
CA ILE A 14 -2.37 -4.51 13.12
C ILE A 14 -1.49 -3.30 12.81
N LYS A 15 -0.38 -3.51 12.10
CA LYS A 15 0.53 -2.42 11.69
C LYS A 15 -0.18 -1.39 10.81
N ILE A 16 -1.01 -1.83 9.87
CA ILE A 16 -1.76 -0.94 8.96
C ILE A 16 -2.81 -0.14 9.72
N LEU A 17 -3.53 -0.76 10.65
CA LEU A 17 -4.52 -0.07 11.48
C LEU A 17 -3.86 0.88 12.49
N ILE A 18 -2.64 0.57 12.92
CA ILE A 18 -1.84 1.44 13.80
C ILE A 18 -1.49 2.76 13.11
N VAL A 19 -1.32 2.79 11.78
CA VAL A 19 -0.96 4.03 11.06
C VAL A 19 -1.97 5.16 11.29
N PRO A 20 -3.27 5.00 10.97
CA PRO A 20 -4.23 6.08 11.19
C PRO A 20 -4.41 6.41 12.67
N VAL A 21 -4.37 5.40 13.56
CA VAL A 21 -4.50 5.62 15.01
C VAL A 21 -3.33 6.46 15.53
N VAL A 22 -2.11 6.07 15.19
CA VAL A 22 -0.90 6.79 15.57
C VAL A 22 -0.91 8.18 14.93
N SER A 23 -1.28 8.34 13.65
CA SER A 23 -1.40 9.65 12.99
C SER A 23 -2.41 10.58 13.70
N VAL A 24 -3.56 10.07 14.15
CA VAL A 24 -4.54 10.85 14.93
C VAL A 24 -3.97 11.26 16.28
N VAL A 25 -3.27 10.35 16.97
CA VAL A 25 -2.58 10.66 18.23
C VAL A 25 -1.51 11.74 18.00
N PHE A 26 -0.73 11.65 16.92
CA PHE A 26 0.27 12.66 16.54
C PHE A 26 -0.33 14.03 16.25
N PHE A 27 -1.53 14.08 15.68
CA PHE A 27 -2.19 15.35 15.38
C PHE A 27 -2.57 16.12 16.65
N ASN A 28 -3.01 15.39 17.69
CA ASN A 28 -3.41 15.99 18.97
C ASN A 28 -2.28 16.09 20.01
N ALA A 29 -1.10 15.51 19.76
CA ALA A 29 -0.02 15.46 20.73
C ALA A 29 0.80 16.77 20.79
N PRO A 30 1.32 17.14 21.98
CA PRO A 30 2.22 18.28 22.14
C PRO A 30 3.56 18.04 21.42
N LEU A 31 4.25 19.13 21.08
CA LEU A 31 5.48 19.10 20.26
C LEU A 31 6.57 18.19 20.81
N VAL A 32 6.70 18.12 22.13
CA VAL A 32 7.68 17.26 22.82
C VAL A 32 7.48 15.79 22.46
N VAL A 33 6.23 15.32 22.38
CA VAL A 33 5.90 13.93 22.03
C VAL A 33 6.26 13.64 20.57
N SER A 34 6.12 14.61 19.67
CA SER A 34 6.48 14.45 18.26
C SER A 34 7.99 14.25 18.08
N VAL A 35 8.81 14.99 18.83
CA VAL A 35 10.29 14.87 18.80
C VAL A 35 10.74 13.52 19.35
N VAL A 36 10.20 13.11 20.50
CA VAL A 36 10.53 11.82 21.14
C VAL A 36 10.19 10.64 20.24
N MET A 37 9.01 10.68 19.60
CA MET A 37 8.59 9.62 18.68
C MET A 37 9.41 9.61 17.39
N LEU A 38 9.81 10.78 16.87
CA LEU A 38 10.72 10.85 15.73
C LEU A 38 12.07 10.20 16.05
N GLY A 39 12.59 10.44 17.26
CA GLY A 39 13.78 9.73 17.77
C GLY A 39 13.59 8.22 17.84
N MET A 40 12.44 7.75 18.32
CA MET A 40 12.11 6.32 18.33
C MET A 40 12.00 5.72 16.92
N ILE A 41 11.38 6.42 15.96
CA ILE A 41 11.26 5.97 14.57
C ILE A 41 12.66 5.84 13.95
N PHE A 42 13.52 6.83 14.13
CA PHE A 42 14.91 6.78 13.68
C PHE A 42 15.70 5.63 14.33
N ALA A 43 15.50 5.39 15.63
CA ALA A 43 16.14 4.28 16.32
C ALA A 43 15.70 2.91 15.76
N VAL A 44 14.41 2.76 15.46
CA VAL A 44 13.86 1.56 14.83
C VAL A 44 14.40 1.38 13.40
N GLU A 45 14.44 2.46 12.61
CA GLU A 45 15.00 2.45 11.25
C GLU A 45 16.51 2.10 11.24
N PHE A 46 17.25 2.63 12.21
CA PHE A 46 18.67 2.33 12.40
C PHE A 46 18.86 0.85 12.78
N ALA A 47 18.04 0.32 13.70
CA ALA A 47 18.05 -1.10 14.05
C ALA A 47 17.70 -2.02 12.86
N LEU A 48 16.87 -1.55 11.93
CA LEU A 48 16.52 -2.23 10.68
C LEU A 48 17.60 -2.10 9.59
N LYS A 49 18.71 -1.38 9.86
CA LYS A 49 19.81 -1.09 8.92
C LYS A 49 19.33 -0.41 7.63
N PHE A 50 18.36 0.49 7.74
CA PHE A 50 17.99 1.34 6.60
C PHE A 50 19.14 2.29 6.22
N THR A 51 19.35 2.48 4.92
CA THR A 51 20.35 3.44 4.42
C THR A 51 19.74 4.85 4.48
N LEU A 52 20.47 5.83 5.03
CA LEU A 52 20.03 7.24 5.12
C LEU A 52 19.58 7.82 3.76
N ARG A 53 20.19 7.36 2.67
CA ARG A 53 19.81 7.72 1.30
C ARG A 53 18.37 7.37 0.94
N GLU A 54 17.84 6.27 1.48
CA GLU A 54 16.46 5.84 1.24
C GLU A 54 15.45 6.64 2.08
N MET A 55 15.86 7.17 3.23
CA MET A 55 15.03 8.05 4.06
C MET A 55 14.82 9.42 3.40
N PHE A 56 15.90 10.01 2.89
CA PHE A 56 15.83 11.30 2.19
C PHE A 56 15.18 11.19 0.80
N GLY A 57 15.19 10.00 0.18
CA GLY A 57 14.52 9.75 -1.09
C GLY A 57 13.01 10.01 -1.02
N ASP A 58 12.34 9.50 0.00
CA ASP A 58 10.89 9.68 0.19
C ASP A 58 10.55 11.09 0.70
N THR A 59 11.43 11.65 1.53
CA THR A 59 11.25 12.98 2.13
C THR A 59 11.43 14.13 1.13
N ARG A 60 12.09 13.91 -0.02
CA ARG A 60 12.41 14.98 -0.98
C ARG A 60 11.19 15.84 -1.36
N PHE A 61 10.03 15.21 -1.59
CA PHE A 61 8.80 15.90 -1.98
C PHE A 61 8.26 16.80 -0.86
N VAL A 62 8.47 16.37 0.38
CA VAL A 62 8.06 17.08 1.60
C VAL A 62 8.96 18.27 1.86
N LEU A 63 10.27 18.13 1.62
CA LEU A 63 11.24 19.22 1.78
C LEU A 63 10.95 20.38 0.82
N TYR A 64 10.56 20.10 -0.43
CA TYR A 64 10.14 21.16 -1.36
C TYR A 64 8.91 21.92 -0.85
N TYR A 65 7.88 21.20 -0.38
CA TYR A 65 6.69 21.82 0.21
C TYR A 65 7.01 22.60 1.49
N ALA A 66 7.91 22.07 2.33
CA ALA A 66 8.35 22.71 3.57
C ALA A 66 9.04 24.05 3.31
N ALA A 67 9.94 24.10 2.32
CA ALA A 67 10.64 25.33 1.94
C ALA A 67 9.66 26.43 1.48
N ILE A 68 8.67 26.06 0.65
CA ILE A 68 7.63 26.98 0.20
C ILE A 68 6.80 27.49 1.39
N LEU A 69 6.38 26.60 2.30
CA LEU A 69 5.57 27.00 3.45
C LEU A 69 6.32 27.91 4.43
N ILE A 70 7.61 27.67 4.65
CA ILE A 70 8.45 28.53 5.50
C ILE A 70 8.59 29.92 4.88
N PHE A 71 8.75 30.00 3.55
CA PHE A 71 8.86 31.27 2.83
C PHE A 71 7.59 32.12 2.97
N PHE A 72 6.40 31.51 2.87
CA PHE A 72 5.14 32.24 2.92
C PHE A 72 4.63 32.55 4.34
N ARG A 73 4.90 31.69 5.32
CA ARG A 73 4.19 31.70 6.62
C ARG A 73 5.12 31.80 7.83
N GLY A 74 6.44 31.83 7.62
CA GLY A 74 7.42 32.09 8.68
C GLY A 74 7.65 30.91 9.63
N LYS A 75 8.19 31.18 10.84
CA LYS A 75 8.66 30.13 11.78
C LYS A 75 7.52 29.35 12.45
N GLU A 76 6.29 29.83 12.39
CA GLU A 76 5.12 29.21 13.03
C GLU A 76 4.73 27.87 12.38
N VAL A 77 5.14 27.62 11.14
CA VAL A 77 4.87 26.33 10.47
C VAL A 77 5.86 25.23 10.81
N VAL A 78 6.99 25.55 11.44
CA VAL A 78 8.01 24.57 11.87
C VAL A 78 7.43 23.40 12.68
N PRO A 79 6.59 23.62 13.71
CA PRO A 79 5.94 22.53 14.44
C PRO A 79 5.04 21.64 13.56
N MET A 80 4.33 22.24 12.61
CA MET A 80 3.45 21.52 11.68
C MET A 80 4.27 20.67 10.69
N LEU A 81 5.36 21.23 10.17
CA LEU A 81 6.27 20.53 9.26
C LEU A 81 6.96 19.35 9.93
N LEU A 82 7.36 19.51 11.20
CA LEU A 82 7.98 18.44 11.97
C LEU A 82 7.01 17.26 12.17
N ARG A 83 5.74 17.53 12.48
CA ARG A 83 4.70 16.50 12.59
C ARG A 83 4.47 15.78 11.27
N LEU A 84 4.40 16.53 10.17
CA LEU A 84 4.19 15.99 8.84
C LEU A 84 5.36 15.11 8.39
N PHE A 85 6.59 15.54 8.66
CA PHE A 85 7.80 14.73 8.45
C PHE A 85 7.74 13.43 9.26
N CYS A 86 7.33 13.48 10.53
CA CYS A 86 7.20 12.29 11.36
C CYS A 86 6.17 11.29 10.81
N MET A 87 5.02 11.76 10.33
CA MET A 87 4.01 10.89 9.71
C MET A 87 4.51 10.21 8.44
N ILE A 88 5.28 10.93 7.62
CA ILE A 88 5.83 10.39 6.37
C ILE A 88 6.90 9.34 6.65
N GLN A 89 7.76 9.56 7.65
CA GLN A 89 8.75 8.56 8.07
C GLN A 89 8.08 7.31 8.64
N LEU A 90 7.06 7.49 9.49
CA LEU A 90 6.27 6.37 10.00
C LEU A 90 5.61 5.57 8.86
N ALA A 91 5.03 6.27 7.88
CA ALA A 91 4.44 5.63 6.71
C ALA A 91 5.50 4.88 5.89
N SER A 92 6.64 5.51 5.58
CA SER A 92 7.74 4.89 4.82
C SER A 92 8.28 3.64 5.52
N LEU A 93 8.50 3.71 6.84
CA LEU A 93 8.91 2.58 7.66
C LEU A 93 7.92 1.41 7.54
N ILE A 94 6.62 1.68 7.59
CA ILE A 94 5.58 0.65 7.55
C ILE A 94 5.43 0.06 6.13
N PHE A 95 5.48 0.89 5.09
CA PHE A 95 5.44 0.42 3.71
C PHE A 95 6.68 -0.38 3.32
N LYS A 96 7.86 -0.04 3.84
CA LYS A 96 9.09 -0.78 3.57
C LYS A 96 9.20 -2.06 4.39
N THR A 97 8.64 -2.10 5.60
CA THR A 97 8.62 -3.30 6.45
C THR A 97 7.46 -4.26 6.15
N SER A 98 6.46 -3.82 5.39
CA SER A 98 5.30 -4.63 5.00
C SER A 98 5.35 -4.99 3.52
N THR A 99 5.18 -6.27 3.18
CA THR A 99 5.08 -6.66 1.77
C THR A 99 3.73 -6.25 1.17
N SER A 100 3.67 -6.04 -0.15
CA SER A 100 2.41 -5.77 -0.86
C SER A 100 1.34 -6.85 -0.61
N LEU A 101 1.77 -8.09 -0.42
CA LEU A 101 0.90 -9.22 -0.06
C LEU A 101 0.34 -9.10 1.37
N GLN A 102 1.14 -8.64 2.31
CA GLN A 102 0.74 -8.37 3.69
C GLN A 102 -0.23 -7.19 3.81
N LEU A 103 -0.02 -6.13 3.01
CA LEU A 103 -0.97 -5.00 2.90
C LEU A 103 -2.34 -5.48 2.42
N ARG A 104 -2.33 -6.35 1.41
CA ARG A 104 -3.53 -6.94 0.82
C ARG A 104 -4.33 -7.79 1.80
N GLU A 105 -3.65 -8.66 2.55
CA GLU A 105 -4.28 -9.44 3.63
C GLU A 105 -4.80 -8.53 4.75
N GLY A 106 -4.09 -7.45 5.04
CA GLY A 106 -4.51 -6.44 6.01
C GLY A 106 -5.81 -5.74 5.66
N PHE A 107 -5.93 -5.28 4.42
CA PHE A 107 -7.18 -4.68 3.93
C PHE A 107 -8.36 -5.65 3.98
N GLY A 108 -8.16 -6.93 3.61
CA GLY A 108 -9.21 -7.94 3.69
C GLY A 108 -9.72 -8.18 5.12
N LYS A 109 -8.83 -8.15 6.12
CA LYS A 109 -9.23 -8.27 7.54
C LYS A 109 -9.96 -7.04 8.06
N ILE A 110 -9.53 -5.84 7.65
CA ILE A 110 -10.20 -4.58 8.01
C ILE A 110 -11.61 -4.55 7.41
N GLU A 111 -11.77 -4.97 6.14
CA GLU A 111 -13.08 -5.07 5.50
C GLU A 111 -14.03 -6.01 6.26
N LEU A 112 -13.55 -7.18 6.69
CA LEU A 112 -14.33 -8.12 7.50
C LEU A 112 -14.70 -7.55 8.88
N ALA A 113 -13.76 -6.85 9.53
CA ALA A 113 -13.99 -6.22 10.83
C ALA A 113 -15.03 -5.09 10.74
N VAL A 114 -14.91 -4.21 9.73
CA VAL A 114 -15.89 -3.14 9.47
C VAL A 114 -17.26 -3.74 9.17
N ARG A 115 -17.33 -4.84 8.40
CA ARG A 115 -18.58 -5.52 8.08
C ARG A 115 -19.28 -6.09 9.32
N ASN A 116 -18.51 -6.62 10.27
CA ASN A 116 -19.04 -7.12 11.54
C ASN A 116 -19.56 -5.98 12.43
N VAL A 117 -18.84 -4.85 12.49
CA VAL A 117 -19.22 -3.70 13.33
C VAL A 117 -20.46 -2.98 12.80
N PHE A 118 -20.59 -2.83 11.48
CA PHE A 118 -21.68 -2.04 10.88
C PHE A 118 -22.97 -2.84 10.61
N HIS A 119 -23.03 -4.12 10.96
CA HIS A 119 -24.17 -5.01 10.67
C HIS A 119 -24.75 -4.84 9.24
N LEU A 120 -23.89 -4.60 8.24
CA LEU A 120 -24.34 -4.45 6.87
C LEU A 120 -24.92 -5.79 6.42
N LYS A 121 -26.24 -5.81 6.19
CA LYS A 121 -27.02 -6.95 5.69
C LYS A 121 -26.24 -7.67 4.58
N LYS A 122 -26.21 -9.00 4.59
CA LYS A 122 -25.56 -9.90 3.61
C LYS A 122 -25.97 -9.58 2.15
N ARG A 123 -25.54 -8.47 1.58
CA ARG A 123 -25.46 -8.29 0.13
C ARG A 123 -24.08 -8.76 -0.25
N THR A 124 -24.03 -10.00 -0.70
CA THR A 124 -22.84 -10.72 -1.16
C THR A 124 -22.12 -9.97 -2.29
N THR A 125 -22.81 -9.09 -3.02
CA THR A 125 -22.31 -8.43 -4.22
C THR A 125 -21.10 -7.54 -3.99
N VAL A 126 -21.12 -6.65 -2.99
CA VAL A 126 -20.04 -5.64 -2.82
C VAL A 126 -18.78 -6.27 -2.21
N ALA A 127 -18.93 -7.12 -1.19
CA ALA A 127 -17.80 -7.81 -0.57
C ALA A 127 -17.18 -8.90 -1.48
N ASN A 128 -18.00 -9.60 -2.28
CA ASN A 128 -17.48 -10.50 -3.31
C ASN A 128 -16.80 -9.70 -4.43
N ALA A 129 -17.34 -8.56 -4.85
CA ALA A 129 -16.69 -7.71 -5.83
C ALA A 129 -15.37 -7.12 -5.32
N LEU A 130 -15.30 -6.68 -4.05
CA LEU A 130 -14.08 -6.17 -3.43
C LEU A 130 -13.03 -7.26 -3.23
N SER A 131 -13.38 -8.42 -2.69
CA SER A 131 -12.44 -9.53 -2.54
C SER A 131 -11.91 -10.03 -3.89
N LEU A 132 -12.79 -10.10 -4.91
CA LEU A 132 -12.44 -10.45 -6.27
C LEU A 132 -11.52 -9.38 -6.87
N PHE A 133 -11.89 -8.09 -6.79
CA PHE A 133 -11.07 -6.97 -7.25
C PHE A 133 -9.67 -6.95 -6.61
N VAL A 134 -9.61 -7.16 -5.29
CA VAL A 134 -8.35 -7.26 -4.56
C VAL A 134 -7.52 -8.45 -5.07
N CYS A 135 -8.14 -9.60 -5.40
CA CYS A 135 -7.49 -10.73 -6.10
C CYS A 135 -7.00 -10.41 -7.50
N PHE A 136 -7.67 -9.51 -8.21
CA PHE A 136 -7.25 -9.07 -9.53
C PHE A 136 -6.02 -8.16 -9.51
N ILE A 137 -5.75 -7.37 -8.46
CA ILE A 137 -4.58 -6.46 -8.41
C ILE A 137 -3.24 -7.17 -8.69
N PRO A 138 -2.83 -8.23 -7.96
CA PRO A 138 -1.57 -8.91 -8.25
C PRO A 138 -1.59 -9.67 -9.58
N LEU A 139 -2.76 -10.12 -10.04
CA LEU A 139 -2.92 -10.78 -11.33
C LEU A 139 -2.64 -9.81 -12.49
N VAL A 140 -3.25 -8.63 -12.41
CA VAL A 140 -3.05 -7.48 -13.31
C VAL A 140 -1.58 -7.07 -13.32
N SER A 141 -0.95 -6.96 -12.14
CA SER A 141 0.49 -6.64 -12.03
C SER A 141 1.38 -7.71 -12.68
N LYS A 142 1.07 -8.99 -12.48
CA LYS A 142 1.80 -10.11 -13.08
C LYS A 142 1.69 -10.09 -14.61
N ASN A 143 0.48 -9.92 -15.13
CA ASN A 143 0.24 -9.84 -16.58
C ASN A 143 0.98 -8.67 -17.21
N TRP A 144 0.95 -7.50 -16.55
CA TRP A 144 1.69 -6.32 -17.00
C TRP A 144 3.20 -6.59 -17.07
N ASN A 145 3.76 -7.22 -16.05
CA ASN A 145 5.17 -7.58 -16.02
C ASN A 145 5.54 -8.59 -17.12
N GLN A 146 4.68 -9.57 -17.40
CA GLN A 146 4.89 -10.51 -18.51
C GLN A 146 4.86 -9.81 -19.87
N CYS A 147 3.91 -8.90 -20.10
CA CYS A 147 3.88 -8.08 -21.32
C CYS A 147 5.15 -7.24 -21.47
N LYS A 148 5.64 -6.63 -20.39
CA LYS A 148 6.88 -5.84 -20.38
C LYS A 148 8.11 -6.71 -20.67
N LEU A 149 8.17 -7.91 -20.12
CA LEU A 149 9.25 -8.87 -20.40
C LEU A 149 9.22 -9.33 -21.86
N ALA A 150 8.04 -9.65 -22.40
CA ALA A 150 7.87 -10.01 -23.81
C ALA A 150 8.27 -8.87 -24.76
N TRP A 151 7.94 -7.62 -24.42
CA TRP A 151 8.39 -6.43 -25.15
C TRP A 151 9.91 -6.29 -25.15
N LYS A 152 10.52 -6.45 -23.98
CA LYS A 152 11.99 -6.35 -23.84
C LYS A 152 12.69 -7.49 -24.59
N ALA A 153 12.13 -8.70 -24.59
CA ALA A 153 12.66 -9.84 -25.35
C ALA A 153 12.62 -9.63 -26.87
N ARG A 154 11.69 -8.80 -27.37
CA ARG A 154 11.59 -8.38 -28.78
C ARG A 154 12.50 -7.19 -29.13
N GLY A 155 13.40 -6.79 -28.23
CA GLY A 155 14.29 -5.64 -28.43
C GLY A 155 13.60 -4.27 -28.27
N GLY A 156 12.38 -4.25 -27.72
CA GLY A 156 11.63 -3.02 -27.52
C GLY A 156 12.28 -2.12 -26.46
N LYS A 157 12.51 -0.84 -26.78
CA LYS A 157 13.03 0.16 -25.84
C LYS A 157 11.91 0.68 -24.91
N ASN A 158 12.29 1.14 -23.71
CA ASN A 158 11.37 1.75 -22.75
C ASN A 158 11.02 3.19 -23.18
N PHE A 159 10.11 3.34 -24.15
CA PHE A 159 9.58 4.63 -24.60
C PHE A 159 8.04 4.64 -24.54
N ILE A 160 7.43 5.80 -24.74
CA ILE A 160 5.96 5.99 -24.79
C ILE A 160 5.29 4.99 -25.76
N LYS A 161 5.97 4.66 -26.87
CA LYS A 161 5.53 3.63 -27.84
C LYS A 161 5.29 2.25 -27.21
N MET A 162 6.01 1.88 -26.15
CA MET A 162 5.79 0.64 -25.40
C MET A 162 4.38 0.62 -24.80
N TYR A 163 3.98 1.70 -24.13
CA TYR A 163 2.67 1.76 -23.46
C TYR A 163 1.53 1.70 -24.47
N VAL A 164 1.65 2.43 -25.58
CA VAL A 164 0.63 2.45 -26.65
C VAL A 164 0.41 1.04 -27.23
N VAL A 165 1.46 0.25 -27.39
CA VAL A 165 1.37 -1.11 -27.94
C VAL A 165 0.96 -2.14 -26.87
N LEU A 166 1.43 -1.99 -25.64
CA LEU A 166 1.16 -2.97 -24.57
C LEU A 166 -0.24 -2.82 -23.98
N LEU A 167 -0.79 -1.61 -23.92
CA LEU A 167 -2.09 -1.34 -23.29
C LEU A 167 -3.24 -2.14 -23.93
N PRO A 168 -3.43 -2.16 -25.27
CA PRO A 168 -4.49 -2.98 -25.88
C PRO A 168 -4.26 -4.49 -25.69
N VAL A 169 -3.01 -4.97 -25.77
CA VAL A 169 -2.67 -6.38 -25.54
C VAL A 169 -2.97 -6.78 -24.10
N PHE A 170 -2.60 -5.92 -23.16
CA PHE A 170 -2.85 -6.09 -21.75
C PHE A 170 -4.35 -6.14 -21.44
N PHE A 171 -5.14 -5.25 -22.03
CA PHE A 171 -6.59 -5.26 -21.91
C PHE A 171 -7.19 -6.54 -22.48
N SER A 172 -6.74 -7.00 -23.64
CA SER A 172 -7.22 -8.25 -24.24
C SER A 172 -6.96 -9.46 -23.34
N VAL A 173 -5.73 -9.59 -22.82
CA VAL A 173 -5.36 -10.68 -21.88
C VAL A 173 -6.14 -10.57 -20.57
N GLY A 174 -6.28 -9.35 -20.03
CA GLY A 174 -7.03 -9.08 -18.81
C GLY A 174 -8.51 -9.47 -18.94
N MET A 175 -9.16 -9.06 -20.04
CA MET A 175 -10.57 -9.39 -20.33
C MET A 175 -10.78 -10.88 -20.52
N LYS A 176 -9.89 -11.56 -21.26
CA LYS A 176 -9.97 -13.03 -21.43
C LYS A 176 -9.86 -13.74 -20.09
N GLN A 177 -8.97 -13.30 -19.22
CA GLN A 177 -8.78 -13.91 -17.91
C GLN A 177 -9.95 -13.64 -16.96
N ALA A 178 -10.51 -12.43 -16.99
CA ALA A 178 -11.72 -12.09 -16.24
C ALA A 178 -12.91 -12.96 -16.70
N TYR A 179 -13.09 -13.13 -18.01
CA TYR A 179 -14.14 -13.97 -18.59
C TYR A 179 -14.03 -15.44 -18.17
N LEU A 180 -12.82 -16.01 -18.23
CA LEU A 180 -12.57 -17.39 -17.80
C LEU A 180 -12.81 -17.57 -16.29
N THR A 181 -12.41 -16.59 -15.49
CA THR A 181 -12.61 -16.62 -14.03
C THR A 181 -14.11 -16.54 -13.69
N ALA A 182 -14.86 -15.65 -14.35
CA ALA A 182 -16.30 -15.54 -14.19
C ALA A 182 -17.01 -16.85 -14.57
N ARG A 183 -16.65 -17.44 -15.71
CA ARG A 183 -17.20 -18.73 -16.16
C ARG A 183 -16.86 -19.89 -15.22
N ALA A 184 -15.68 -19.88 -14.60
CA ALA A 184 -15.31 -20.88 -13.61
C ALA A 184 -16.09 -20.73 -12.29
N ILE A 185 -16.39 -19.50 -11.87
CA ILE A 185 -17.21 -19.23 -10.69
C ILE A 185 -18.66 -19.68 -10.93
N THR A 186 -19.26 -19.34 -12.07
CA THR A 186 -20.62 -19.76 -12.39
C THR A 186 -20.75 -21.28 -12.53
N ALA A 187 -19.76 -21.95 -13.12
CA ALA A 187 -19.73 -23.41 -13.20
C ALA A 187 -19.64 -24.07 -11.80
N ARG A 188 -18.90 -23.45 -10.86
CA ARG A 188 -18.83 -23.92 -9.47
C ARG A 188 -20.14 -23.69 -8.72
N GLU A 189 -20.77 -22.53 -8.88
CA GLU A 189 -22.07 -22.23 -8.29
C GLU A 189 -23.17 -23.18 -8.80
N ALA A 190 -23.12 -23.55 -10.09
CA ALA A 190 -24.04 -24.54 -10.67
C ALA A 190 -23.82 -25.99 -10.17
N SER A 191 -22.66 -26.29 -9.58
CA SER A 191 -22.30 -27.63 -9.10
C SER A 191 -22.56 -27.86 -7.60
N LEU A 192 -22.98 -26.83 -6.86
CA LEU A 192 -23.38 -26.95 -5.45
C LEU A 192 -24.86 -27.41 -5.38
N PRO A 193 -25.21 -28.43 -4.57
CA PRO A 193 -26.60 -28.82 -4.38
C PRO A 193 -27.39 -27.65 -3.79
N GLN A 194 -28.52 -27.31 -4.42
CA GLN A 194 -29.47 -26.34 -3.89
C GLN A 194 -30.15 -26.97 -2.67
N ASN A 195 -29.68 -26.61 -1.47
CA ASN A 195 -30.39 -26.82 -0.20
C ASN A 195 -31.12 -25.54 0.17
#